data_AF-A0A815T642-F1
#
_entry.id   AF-A0A815T642-F1
#
_cell.length_a   1.000
_cell.length_b   1.000
_cell.length_c   1.000
_cell.angle_alpha   90.00
_cell.angle_beta   90.00
_cell.angle_gamma   90.00
#
_symmetry.space_group_name_H-M   'P 1'
#
loop_
_entity.id
_entity.type
_entity.pdbx_description
1 polymer ?
#
loop_
_entity_poly.entity_id
_entity_poly.type
_entity_poly.pdbx_seq_one_letter_code
_entity_poly.pdbx_strand_id
1 'polypeptide(L)'
;MTDKLKDLKIKTGVAKRTWKEYLSYKKEYDNEKRKVEKMTTEGRDEYDVKKANEVLKETESMISHTKSTFIKAWKEFENVY
;
A
#
# COMPACT_ATOMS: atom_id res chain seq x y z
N MET A 1 13.57 -31.57 4.05
CA MET A 1 13.80 -30.15 3.69
C MET A 1 14.34 -29.49 4.95
N THR A 2 15.57 -28.97 4.92
CA THR A 2 16.18 -28.34 6.11
C THR A 2 15.32 -27.18 6.61
N ASP A 3 15.22 -27.00 7.92
CA ASP A 3 14.36 -25.97 8.53
C ASP A 3 14.68 -24.56 7.97
N LYS A 4 15.95 -24.28 7.67
CA LYS A 4 16.40 -23.03 7.05
C LYS A 4 15.79 -22.78 5.66
N LEU A 5 15.65 -23.82 4.83
CA LEU A 5 15.05 -23.68 3.49
C LEU A 5 13.53 -23.45 3.56
N LYS A 6 12.87 -24.06 4.56
CA LYS A 6 11.44 -23.83 4.83
C LYS A 6 11.21 -22.38 5.27
N ASP A 7 12.03 -21.87 6.18
CA ASP A 7 11.98 -20.49 6.66
C ASP A 7 12.21 -19.48 5.53
N LEU A 8 13.23 -19.70 4.69
CA LEU A 8 13.51 -18.84 3.54
C LEU A 8 12.30 -18.73 2.60
N LYS A 9 11.64 -19.86 2.29
CA LYS A 9 10.43 -19.88 1.45
C LYS A 9 9.28 -19.09 2.09
N ILE A 10 9.05 -19.25 3.39
CA ILE A 10 7.99 -18.55 4.12
C ILE A 10 8.23 -17.04 4.08
N LYS A 11 9.42 -16.59 4.49
CA LYS A 11 9.74 -15.16 4.58
C LYS A 11 9.77 -14.47 3.21
N THR A 12 10.28 -15.15 2.19
CA THR A 12 10.18 -14.68 0.80
C THR A 12 8.72 -14.50 0.37
N GLY A 13 7.86 -15.46 0.71
CA GLY A 13 6.43 -15.40 0.43
C GLY A 13 5.73 -14.24 1.13
N VAL A 14 6.06 -13.98 2.40
CA VAL A 14 5.54 -12.84 3.16
C VAL A 14 5.97 -11.51 2.52
N ALA A 15 7.27 -11.31 2.29
CA ALA A 15 7.80 -10.08 1.68
C ALA A 15 7.19 -9.81 0.29
N LYS A 16 6.99 -10.85 -0.53
CA LYS A 16 6.36 -10.71 -1.85
C LYS A 16 4.89 -10.30 -1.76
N ARG A 17 4.13 -10.81 -0.79
CA ARG A 17 2.71 -10.44 -0.61
C ARG A 17 2.56 -9.00 -0.13
N THR A 18 3.30 -8.62 0.91
CA THR A 18 3.24 -7.26 1.47
C THR A 18 3.74 -6.21 0.48
N TRP A 19 4.70 -6.55 -0.37
CA TRP A 19 5.11 -5.70 -1.50
C TRP A 19 3.98 -5.48 -2.52
N LYS A 20 3.25 -6.54 -2.89
CA LYS A 20 2.11 -6.44 -3.82
C LYS A 20 0.97 -5.61 -3.21
N GLU A 21 0.70 -5.76 -1.92
CA GLU A 21 -0.28 -4.95 -1.19
C GLU A 21 0.10 -3.46 -1.24
N TYR A 22 1.36 -3.12 -0.94
CA TYR A 22 1.87 -1.76 -1.07
C TYR A 22 1.68 -1.18 -2.48
N LEU A 23 2.01 -1.96 -3.52
CA LEU A 23 1.80 -1.54 -4.91
C LEU A 23 0.33 -1.34 -5.26
N SER A 24 -0.56 -2.18 -4.71
CA SER A 24 -2.01 -2.03 -4.91
C SER A 24 -2.52 -0.71 -4.35
N TYR A 25 -2.16 -0.37 -3.11
CA TYR A 25 -2.56 0.90 -2.50
C TYR A 25 -1.95 2.11 -3.20
N LYS A 26 -0.73 1.98 -3.73
CA LYS A 26 -0.13 3.05 -4.55
C LYS A 26 -0.95 3.33 -5.81
N LYS A 27 -1.42 2.26 -6.49
CA LYS A 27 -2.27 2.38 -7.66
C LYS A 27 -3.65 2.95 -7.31
N GLU A 28 -4.21 2.55 -6.18
CA GLU A 28 -5.47 3.08 -5.65
C GLU A 28 -5.36 4.58 -5.39
N TYR A 29 -4.32 5.03 -4.67
CA TYR A 29 -4.08 6.45 -4.43
C TYR A 29 -4.01 7.27 -5.72
N ASP A 30 -3.34 6.75 -6.76
CA ASP A 30 -3.29 7.44 -8.06
C ASP A 30 -4.68 7.59 -8.70
N ASN A 31 -5.58 6.60 -8.52
CA ASN A 31 -6.95 6.67 -9.02
C ASN A 31 -7.80 7.66 -8.22
N GLU A 32 -7.77 7.57 -6.89
CA GLU A 32 -8.46 8.49 -5.98
C GLU A 32 -8.01 9.93 -6.20
N LYS A 33 -6.70 10.16 -6.41
CA LYS A 33 -6.14 11.48 -6.71
C LYS A 33 -6.72 12.04 -8.01
N ARG A 34 -6.73 11.24 -9.09
CA ARG A 34 -7.35 11.63 -10.36
C ARG A 34 -8.84 11.92 -10.21
N LYS A 35 -9.54 11.18 -9.36
CA LYS A 35 -10.96 11.40 -9.07
C LYS A 35 -11.16 12.76 -8.40
N VAL A 36 -10.37 13.08 -7.37
CA VAL A 36 -10.41 14.40 -6.70
C VAL A 36 -10.13 15.52 -7.69
N GLU A 37 -9.04 15.43 -8.47
CA GLU A 37 -8.68 16.43 -9.48
C GLU A 37 -9.79 16.66 -10.51
N LYS A 38 -10.41 15.57 -10.98
CA LYS A 38 -11.55 15.63 -11.90
C LYS A 38 -12.75 16.31 -11.26
N MET A 39 -13.10 15.96 -10.02
CA MET A 39 -14.23 16.57 -9.30
C MET A 39 -14.01 18.07 -9.08
N THR A 40 -12.79 18.49 -8.76
CA THR A 40 -12.42 19.91 -8.63
C THR A 40 -12.51 20.64 -9.97
N THR A 41 -12.02 20.02 -11.05
CA THR A 41 -12.04 20.64 -12.40
C THR A 41 -13.47 20.75 -12.96
N GLU A 42 -14.33 19.78 -12.67
CA GLU A 42 -15.75 19.80 -13.04
C GLU A 42 -16.59 20.81 -12.21
N GLY A 43 -16.00 21.45 -11.20
CA GLY A 43 -16.70 22.40 -10.33
C GLY A 43 -17.78 21.74 -9.50
N ARG A 44 -17.57 20.49 -9.06
CA ARG A 44 -18.51 19.79 -8.18
C ARG A 44 -18.61 20.47 -6.82
N ASP A 45 -19.68 20.14 -6.10
CA ASP A 45 -19.96 20.64 -4.77
C ASP A 45 -18.76 20.45 -3.81
N GLU A 46 -18.52 21.45 -2.97
CA GLU A 46 -17.38 21.48 -2.05
C GLU A 46 -17.44 20.35 -1.02
N TYR A 47 -18.64 19.94 -0.57
CA TYR A 47 -18.80 18.83 0.35
C TYR A 47 -18.37 17.51 -0.29
N ASP A 48 -18.76 17.29 -1.56
CA ASP A 48 -18.38 16.10 -2.31
C ASP A 48 -16.87 16.03 -2.55
N VAL A 49 -16.24 17.16 -2.90
CA VAL A 49 -14.78 17.25 -3.08
C VAL A 49 -14.06 17.02 -1.76
N LYS A 50 -14.55 17.58 -0.65
CA LYS A 50 -14.00 17.34 0.69
C LYS A 50 -14.08 15.87 1.06
N LYS A 51 -15.21 15.21 0.77
CA LYS A 51 -15.38 13.78 1.06
C LYS A 51 -14.42 12.91 0.24
N ALA A 52 -14.23 13.24 -1.04
CA ALA A 52 -13.25 12.54 -1.88
C ALA A 52 -11.80 12.73 -1.37
N ASN A 53 -11.47 13.91 -0.83
CA ASN A 53 -10.17 14.16 -0.20
C ASN A 53 -9.96 13.36 1.10
N GLU A 54 -11.01 13.12 1.90
CA GLU A 54 -10.92 12.25 3.08
C GLU A 54 -10.53 10.82 2.68
N VAL A 55 -11.18 10.27 1.65
CA VAL A 55 -10.88 8.94 1.12
C VAL A 55 -9.44 8.87 0.59
N LEU A 56 -8.97 9.92 -0.09
CA LEU A 56 -7.58 9.99 -0.56
C LEU A 56 -6.58 9.92 0.60
N LYS A 57 -6.84 10.63 1.70
CA LYS A 57 -6.00 10.61 2.91
C LYS A 57 -6.01 9.25 3.63
N GLU A 58 -7.16 8.58 3.68
CA GLU A 58 -7.25 7.22 4.21
C GLU A 58 -6.39 6.26 3.37
N THR A 59 -6.47 6.37 2.04
CA THR A 59 -5.65 5.58 1.11
C THR A 59 -4.15 5.86 1.28
N GLU A 60 -3.76 7.13 1.47
CA GLU A 60 -2.38 7.52 1.77
C GLU A 60 -1.87 6.89 3.08
N SER A 61 -2.73 6.85 4.10
CA SER A 61 -2.41 6.20 5.37
C SER A 61 -2.15 4.71 5.20
N MET A 62 -2.90 4.04 4.32
CA MET A 62 -2.70 2.63 3.97
C MET A 62 -1.37 2.38 3.24
N ILE A 63 -0.94 3.29 2.38
CA ILE A 63 0.39 3.22 1.73
C ILE A 63 1.50 3.24 2.80
N SER A 64 1.41 4.14 3.78
CA SER A 64 2.38 4.23 4.86
C SER A 64 2.41 2.95 5.71
N HIS A 65 1.22 2.43 6.08
CA HIS A 65 1.09 1.19 6.83
C HIS A 65 1.73 0.00 6.09
N THR A 66 1.32 -0.25 4.84
CA THR A 66 1.81 -1.37 4.04
C THR A 66 3.30 -1.27 3.73
N LYS A 67 3.84 -0.06 3.52
CA LYS A 67 5.28 0.17 3.42
C LYS A 67 6.01 -0.26 4.70
N SER A 68 5.49 0.12 5.87
CA SER A 68 6.10 -0.27 7.15
C SER A 68 6.09 -1.79 7.35
N THR A 69 5.01 -2.46 6.95
CA THR A 69 4.83 -3.91 7.02
C THR A 69 5.79 -4.63 6.07
N PHE A 70 5.95 -4.13 4.85
CA PHE A 70 6.94 -4.65 3.90
C PHE A 70 8.37 -4.52 4.44
N ILE A 71 8.75 -3.36 4.99
CA ILE A 71 10.09 -3.15 5.56
C ILE A 71 10.38 -4.14 6.70
N LYS A 72 9.40 -4.40 7.57
CA LYS A 72 9.53 -5.40 8.64
C LYS A 72 9.74 -6.81 8.07
N ALA A 73 8.90 -7.22 7.11
CA ALA A 73 9.02 -8.51 6.45
C ALA A 73 10.36 -8.69 5.71
N TRP A 74 10.86 -7.62 5.09
CA TRP A 74 12.15 -7.62 4.40
C TRP A 74 13.32 -7.83 5.37
N LYS A 75 13.32 -7.12 6.50
CA LYS A 75 14.33 -7.31 7.55
C LYS A 75 14.34 -8.73 8.10
N GLU A 76 13.15 -9.32 8.30
CA GLU A 76 13.06 -10.72 8.75
C GLU A 76 13.61 -11.70 7.72
N PHE A 77 13.44 -11.42 6.43
CA PHE A 77 14.02 -12.18 5.33
C PHE A 77 15.55 -12.05 5.30
N GLU A 78 16.08 -10.82 5.39
CA GLU A 78 17.53 -10.56 5.44
C GLU A 78 18.21 -11.30 6.60
N ASN A 79 17.56 -11.43 7.76
CA ASN A 79 18.12 -12.16 8.90
C ASN A 79 18.25 -13.68 8.68
N VAL A 80 17.63 -14.25 7.63
CA VAL A 80 17.67 -15.70 7.32
C VAL A 80 18.58 -16.02 6.14
N TYR A 81 18.80 -15.04 5.26
CA TYR A 81 19.72 -15.13 4.13
C TYR A 81 21.17 -14.96 4.61
#